data_AF-A0A2N1Q1A6-F1
#
_entry.id   AF-A0A2N1Q1A6-F1
#
_cell.length_a   1.000
_cell.length_b   1.000
_cell.length_c   1.000
_cell.angle_alpha   90.00
_cell.angle_beta   90.00
_cell.angle_gamma   90.00
#
_symmetry.space_group_name_H-M   'P 1'
#
loop_
_entity.id
_entity.type
_entity.pdbx_description
1 polymer ?
#
loop_
_entity_poly.entity_id
_entity_poly.type
_entity_poly.pdbx_seq_one_letter_code
_entity_poly.pdbx_strand_id
1 'polypeptide(L)'
;MTEYFLKLLTSIEKELEELKSYFRGRKKAADILGNPENKAAFKFNVEENCFEILDNMDPDELIEKIENGSIDESVTTMATVSGEEEELIKPKEGTIRRRNDGRWEGRYYYNHVQRSVFASTQKECLAKLKKAIIDRNRAIKNLENSRNINLDTWFDSWLKIYKPKIKEQSRYAISSKYEKYIKKKLGKRKVAAITTMDLQVIFNDMEFPVARKKLYTYMKDVFDKARVNKIVYDNVMEGVVLFNDHRVKKGFVPEPEELQRFLDYLETVRPELM
;
A
#
# COMPACT_ATOMS: atom_id res chain seq x y z
N MET A 1 7.60 31.01 -6.12
CA MET A 1 6.73 30.54 -7.22
C MET A 1 7.54 29.90 -8.34
N THR A 2 8.62 30.51 -8.82
CA THR A 2 9.43 30.03 -9.96
C THR A 2 10.15 28.70 -9.76
N GLU A 3 10.66 28.41 -8.55
CA GLU A 3 11.46 27.20 -8.28
C GLU A 3 10.65 25.89 -8.28
N TYR A 4 9.37 25.96 -7.90
CA TYR A 4 8.45 24.81 -7.95
C TYR A 4 8.08 24.44 -9.39
N PHE A 5 7.85 25.44 -10.24
CA PHE A 5 7.58 25.23 -11.66
C PHE A 5 8.77 24.63 -12.40
N LEU A 6 10.01 25.03 -12.06
CA LEU A 6 11.22 24.43 -12.64
C LEU A 6 11.40 22.95 -12.23
N LYS A 7 11.07 22.59 -10.99
CA LYS A 7 11.08 21.18 -10.54
C LYS A 7 9.99 20.35 -11.23
N LEU A 8 8.84 20.94 -11.53
CA LEU A 8 7.77 20.26 -12.24
C LEU A 8 8.12 20.04 -13.72
N LEU A 9 8.69 21.06 -14.38
CA LEU A 9 9.14 20.97 -15.78
C LEU A 9 10.22 19.89 -15.96
N THR A 10 11.22 19.86 -15.08
CA THR A 10 12.27 18.83 -15.12
C THR A 10 11.74 17.42 -14.87
N SER A 11 10.70 17.28 -14.04
CA SER A 11 10.01 16.00 -13.83
C SER A 11 9.27 15.55 -15.09
N ILE A 12 8.56 16.45 -15.76
CA ILE A 12 7.82 16.16 -17.00
C ILE A 12 8.77 15.80 -18.14
N GLU A 13 9.89 16.52 -18.27
CA GLU A 13 10.91 16.21 -19.29
C GLU A 13 11.48 14.80 -19.12
N LYS A 14 11.72 14.38 -17.87
CA LYS A 14 12.19 13.03 -17.56
C LYS A 14 11.16 11.95 -17.95
N GLU A 15 9.89 12.17 -17.65
CA GLU A 15 8.81 11.24 -18.03
C GLU A 15 8.64 11.15 -19.56
N LEU A 16 8.79 12.27 -20.27
CA LEU A 16 8.78 12.30 -21.73
C LEU A 16 9.97 11.56 -22.34
N GLU A 17 11.14 11.61 -21.71
CA GLU A 17 12.34 10.90 -22.15
C GLU A 17 12.22 9.39 -21.93
N GLU A 18 11.64 8.95 -20.81
CA GLU A 18 11.27 7.56 -20.57
C GLU A 18 10.25 7.04 -21.60
N LEU A 19 9.24 7.84 -21.95
CA LEU A 19 8.29 7.50 -23.02
C LEU A 19 8.97 7.40 -24.39
N LYS A 20 9.84 8.35 -24.75
CA LYS A 20 10.60 8.30 -26.01
C LYS A 20 11.53 7.08 -26.08
N SER A 21 12.16 6.71 -24.96
CA SER A 21 12.94 5.46 -24.84
C SER A 21 12.06 4.23 -25.08
N TYR A 22 10.87 4.18 -24.48
CA TYR A 22 9.94 3.07 -24.63
C TYR A 22 9.44 2.87 -26.08
N PHE A 23 9.36 3.95 -26.85
CA PHE A 23 8.97 3.90 -28.27
C PHE A 23 10.13 3.79 -29.26
N ARG A 24 11.40 3.85 -28.81
CA ARG A 24 12.56 3.60 -29.67
C ARG A 24 12.57 2.14 -30.14
N GLY A 25 12.55 1.94 -31.45
CA GLY A 25 12.65 0.61 -32.08
C GLY A 25 11.32 -0.10 -32.33
N ARG A 26 10.18 0.54 -32.07
CA ARG A 26 8.85 0.00 -32.46
C ARG A 26 8.38 0.63 -33.77
N LYS A 27 7.85 -0.19 -34.68
CA LYS A 27 7.26 0.27 -35.95
C LYS A 27 6.11 1.23 -35.67
N LYS A 28 6.03 2.34 -36.40
CA LYS A 28 4.91 3.27 -36.28
C LYS A 28 3.65 2.60 -36.82
N ALA A 29 2.48 2.95 -36.32
CA ALA A 29 1.21 2.41 -36.84
C ALA A 29 1.05 2.63 -38.35
N ALA A 30 1.61 3.71 -38.89
CA ALA A 30 1.68 3.99 -40.32
C ALA A 30 2.51 2.97 -41.13
N ASP A 31 3.56 2.38 -40.54
CA ASP A 31 4.42 1.39 -41.21
C ASP A 31 3.75 -0.01 -41.25
N ILE A 32 2.73 -0.25 -40.42
CA ILE A 32 1.99 -1.51 -40.35
C ILE A 32 0.85 -1.54 -41.38
N LEU A 33 0.32 -0.36 -41.74
CA LEU A 33 -0.88 -0.21 -42.57
C LEU A 33 -0.61 0.01 -44.06
N GLY A 34 0.64 -0.07 -44.53
CA GLY A 34 1.03 -0.14 -45.95
C GLY A 34 0.20 0.71 -46.92
N ASN A 35 0.66 1.93 -47.21
CA ASN A 35 0.22 2.85 -48.27
C ASN A 35 -1.14 2.52 -48.96
N PRO A 36 -2.26 3.13 -48.55
CA PRO A 36 -3.61 2.74 -48.97
C PRO A 36 -4.02 3.41 -50.29
N GLU A 37 -3.14 3.41 -51.30
CA GLU A 37 -3.44 4.13 -52.55
C GLU A 37 -3.81 3.25 -53.74
N ASN A 38 -3.88 1.93 -53.65
CA ASN A 38 -4.39 1.16 -54.79
C ASN A 38 -5.13 -0.11 -54.36
N LYS A 39 -6.42 -0.17 -54.75
CA LYS A 39 -7.39 -1.29 -54.69
C LYS A 39 -8.41 -1.32 -53.54
N ALA A 40 -9.01 -0.19 -53.18
CA ALA A 40 -10.27 -0.22 -52.42
C ALA A 40 -11.28 0.74 -53.06
N ALA A 41 -12.49 0.25 -53.31
CA ALA A 41 -13.62 1.01 -53.88
C ALA A 41 -14.26 2.01 -52.90
N PHE A 42 -13.65 2.19 -51.72
CA PHE A 42 -14.15 3.04 -50.64
C PHE A 42 -13.00 3.81 -50.02
N LYS A 43 -13.19 5.11 -49.81
CA LYS A 43 -12.23 5.97 -49.12
C LYS A 43 -12.74 6.22 -47.70
N PHE A 44 -11.90 5.96 -46.71
CA PHE A 44 -12.27 6.21 -45.32
C PHE A 44 -12.05 7.68 -44.98
N ASN A 45 -13.12 8.40 -44.64
CA ASN A 45 -13.04 9.78 -44.19
C ASN A 45 -12.82 9.82 -42.68
N VAL A 46 -11.66 10.33 -42.27
CA VAL A 46 -11.20 10.33 -40.86
C VAL A 46 -11.92 11.37 -40.01
N GLU A 47 -12.47 12.44 -40.61
CA GLU A 47 -13.16 13.50 -39.87
C GLU A 47 -14.59 13.10 -39.50
N GLU A 48 -15.29 12.41 -40.39
CA GLU A 48 -16.68 11.98 -40.18
C GLU A 48 -16.83 10.51 -39.74
N ASN A 49 -15.73 9.76 -39.74
CA ASN A 49 -15.69 8.35 -39.34
C ASN A 49 -16.65 7.45 -40.13
N CYS A 50 -16.76 7.71 -41.44
CA CYS A 50 -17.59 6.98 -42.40
C CYS A 50 -16.78 6.63 -43.67
N PHE A 51 -17.26 5.64 -44.44
CA PHE A 51 -16.68 5.30 -45.74
C PHE A 51 -17.49 5.97 -46.85
N GLU A 52 -16.83 6.79 -47.66
CA GLU A 52 -17.43 7.43 -48.84
C GLU A 52 -17.20 6.56 -50.08
N ILE A 53 -18.26 6.43 -50.87
CA ILE A 53 -18.24 5.81 -52.21
C ILE A 53 -17.65 6.85 -53.17
N LEU A 54 -16.76 6.45 -54.08
CA LEU A 54 -16.18 7.35 -55.07
C LEU A 54 -17.27 7.97 -55.96
N ASP A 55 -17.20 9.29 -56.17
CA ASP A 55 -18.22 10.21 -56.72
C ASP A 55 -18.78 9.94 -58.15
N ASN A 56 -18.63 8.76 -58.73
CA ASN A 56 -19.19 8.47 -60.07
C ASN A 56 -19.75 7.03 -60.20
N MET A 57 -20.19 6.42 -59.11
CA MET A 57 -20.85 5.11 -59.16
C MET A 57 -22.29 5.21 -58.66
N ASP A 58 -23.25 4.91 -59.54
CA ASP A 58 -24.67 4.83 -59.23
C ASP A 58 -24.92 3.63 -58.28
N PRO A 59 -25.62 3.80 -57.14
CA PRO A 59 -25.82 2.73 -56.15
C PRO A 59 -26.45 1.45 -56.72
N ASP A 60 -27.29 1.58 -57.75
CA ASP A 60 -27.98 0.46 -58.38
C ASP A 60 -27.05 -0.36 -59.30
N GLU A 61 -26.06 0.26 -59.97
CA GLU A 61 -25.02 -0.46 -60.72
C GLU A 61 -24.12 -1.32 -59.82
N LEU A 62 -23.96 -0.91 -58.56
CA LEU A 62 -23.09 -1.58 -57.59
C LEU A 62 -23.74 -2.88 -57.09
N ILE A 63 -25.07 -2.87 -56.93
CA ILE A 63 -25.87 -4.05 -56.59
C ILE A 63 -25.86 -5.03 -57.77
N GLU A 64 -26.01 -4.56 -59.00
CA GLU A 64 -26.02 -5.39 -60.20
C GLU A 64 -24.65 -6.05 -60.49
N LYS A 65 -23.54 -5.40 -60.13
CA LYS A 65 -22.19 -5.98 -60.20
C LYS A 65 -21.91 -7.01 -59.10
N ILE A 66 -22.56 -6.89 -57.93
CA ILE A 66 -22.50 -7.89 -56.85
C ILE A 66 -23.31 -9.14 -57.23
N GLU A 67 -24.50 -8.98 -57.81
CA GLU A 67 -25.36 -10.09 -58.23
C GLU A 67 -24.80 -10.88 -59.42
N ASN A 68 -24.06 -10.23 -60.34
CA ASN A 68 -23.46 -10.87 -61.51
C ASN A 68 -22.07 -11.48 -61.26
N GLY A 69 -21.60 -11.54 -60.00
CA GLY A 69 -20.45 -12.37 -59.60
C GLY A 69 -19.10 -12.00 -60.22
N SER A 70 -18.92 -10.76 -60.70
CA SER A 70 -17.66 -10.31 -61.31
C SER A 70 -16.83 -9.39 -60.40
N ILE A 71 -16.94 -9.57 -59.09
CA ILE A 71 -16.07 -8.96 -58.08
C ILE A 71 -15.36 -10.11 -57.34
N ASP A 72 -14.03 -10.16 -57.44
CA ASP A 72 -13.19 -11.15 -56.75
C ASP A 72 -13.64 -11.34 -55.30
N GLU A 73 -13.90 -12.60 -54.92
CA GLU A 73 -14.36 -13.11 -53.61
C GLU A 73 -13.35 -12.87 -52.46
N SER A 74 -12.82 -11.65 -52.34
CA SER A 74 -11.97 -11.23 -51.22
C SER A 74 -12.69 -10.26 -50.28
N VAL A 75 -13.93 -9.86 -50.59
CA VAL A 75 -14.69 -8.90 -49.78
C VAL A 75 -16.16 -9.33 -49.69
N THR A 76 -16.43 -10.43 -48.99
CA THR A 76 -17.68 -10.67 -48.23
C THR A 76 -17.51 -11.98 -47.45
N THR A 77 -17.15 -11.88 -46.16
CA THR A 77 -17.53 -12.84 -45.11
C THR A 77 -17.49 -12.12 -43.76
N MET A 78 -18.61 -11.52 -43.37
CA MET A 78 -18.95 -11.23 -41.98
C MET A 78 -20.43 -11.58 -41.80
N ALA A 79 -20.81 -12.84 -42.04
CA ALA A 79 -22.13 -13.37 -41.69
C ALA A 79 -22.22 -14.90 -41.79
N THR A 80 -21.29 -15.63 -41.14
CA THR A 80 -21.51 -16.99 -40.59
C THR A 80 -20.22 -17.45 -39.93
N VAL A 81 -19.95 -16.94 -38.71
CA VAL A 81 -18.94 -17.55 -37.85
C VAL A 81 -19.65 -18.50 -36.88
N SER A 82 -20.05 -19.65 -37.43
CA SER A 82 -20.03 -20.87 -36.64
C SER A 82 -18.57 -21.24 -36.40
N GLY A 83 -18.06 -20.94 -35.21
CA GLY A 83 -16.84 -21.56 -34.69
C GLY A 83 -15.52 -20.86 -35.01
N GLU A 84 -15.39 -19.55 -34.76
CA GLU A 84 -14.08 -19.01 -34.42
C GLU A 84 -13.88 -19.18 -32.91
N GLU A 85 -12.93 -20.03 -32.54
CA GLU A 85 -12.40 -20.06 -31.19
C GLU A 85 -11.85 -18.66 -30.88
N GLU A 86 -12.61 -17.83 -30.14
CA GLU A 86 -12.08 -16.61 -29.52
C GLU A 86 -10.78 -17.00 -28.81
N GLU A 87 -9.62 -16.64 -29.38
CA GLU A 87 -8.31 -16.97 -28.82
C GLU A 87 -8.31 -16.59 -27.33
N LEU A 88 -8.26 -17.62 -26.49
CA LEU A 88 -8.49 -17.45 -25.07
C LEU A 88 -7.35 -16.59 -24.51
N ILE A 89 -7.62 -15.35 -24.12
CA ILE A 89 -6.62 -14.47 -23.52
C ILE A 89 -6.22 -15.07 -22.17
N LYS A 90 -5.10 -15.82 -22.16
CA LYS A 90 -4.59 -16.50 -20.98
C LYS A 90 -3.99 -15.47 -20.01
N PRO A 91 -4.52 -15.34 -18.79
CA PRO A 91 -3.91 -14.48 -17.78
C PRO A 91 -2.60 -15.11 -17.27
N LYS A 92 -1.63 -14.27 -16.90
CA LYS A 92 -0.33 -14.71 -16.33
C LYS A 92 -0.49 -15.41 -14.98
N GLU A 93 -1.55 -15.09 -14.24
CA GLU A 93 -1.91 -15.70 -12.97
C GLU A 93 -3.46 -15.78 -12.86
N GLY A 94 -3.99 -16.92 -12.41
CA GLY A 94 -5.43 -17.19 -12.37
C GLY A 94 -5.96 -17.96 -13.59
N THR A 95 -7.25 -18.31 -13.57
CA THR A 95 -7.92 -19.00 -14.69
C THR A 95 -9.18 -18.23 -15.09
N ILE A 96 -9.45 -18.14 -16.39
CA ILE A 96 -10.67 -17.51 -16.92
C ILE A 96 -11.44 -18.59 -17.68
N ARG A 97 -12.74 -18.71 -17.41
CA ARG A 97 -13.64 -19.62 -18.11
C ARG A 97 -14.96 -18.93 -18.45
N ARG A 98 -15.58 -19.33 -19.55
CA ARG A 98 -16.95 -18.95 -19.89
C ARG A 98 -17.92 -19.88 -19.18
N ARG A 99 -18.96 -19.34 -18.55
CA ARG A 99 -20.01 -20.10 -17.87
C ARG A 99 -21.15 -20.40 -18.84
N ASN A 100 -21.99 -21.40 -18.53
CA ASN A 100 -23.14 -21.76 -19.35
C ASN A 100 -24.13 -20.58 -19.55
N ASP A 101 -24.18 -19.64 -18.60
CA ASP A 101 -25.04 -18.44 -18.67
C ASP A 101 -24.45 -17.31 -19.53
N GLY A 102 -23.36 -17.55 -20.28
CA GLY A 102 -22.71 -16.54 -21.13
C GLY A 102 -21.82 -15.53 -20.41
N ARG A 103 -21.79 -15.50 -19.07
CA ARG A 103 -20.87 -14.67 -18.28
C ARG A 103 -19.48 -15.29 -18.17
N TRP A 104 -18.46 -14.44 -18.10
CA TRP A 104 -17.08 -14.83 -17.86
C TRP A 104 -16.77 -14.89 -16.36
N GLU A 105 -16.08 -15.94 -15.93
CA GLU A 105 -15.62 -16.16 -14.57
C GLU A 105 -14.08 -16.20 -14.54
N GLY A 106 -13.48 -15.27 -13.81
CA GLY A 106 -12.05 -15.24 -13.48
C GLY A 106 -11.81 -15.74 -12.07
N ARG A 107 -11.00 -16.77 -11.89
CA ARG A 107 -10.67 -17.39 -10.59
C ARG A 107 -9.25 -17.04 -10.19
N TYR A 108 -9.08 -16.67 -8.92
CA TYR A 108 -7.78 -16.46 -8.29
C TYR A 108 -7.78 -16.97 -6.86
N TYR A 109 -6.61 -17.22 -6.29
CA TYR A 109 -6.47 -17.61 -4.89
C TYR A 109 -6.11 -16.41 -4.02
N TYR A 110 -6.77 -16.29 -2.87
CA TYR A 110 -6.46 -15.33 -1.82
C TYR A 110 -6.42 -16.05 -0.48
N ASN A 111 -5.25 -16.09 0.19
CA ASN A 111 -5.04 -16.78 1.46
C ASN A 111 -5.56 -18.24 1.45
N HIS A 112 -5.17 -19.02 0.44
CA HIS A 112 -5.62 -20.41 0.22
C HIS A 112 -7.13 -20.61 -0.05
N VAL A 113 -7.91 -19.53 -0.15
CA VAL A 113 -9.33 -19.57 -0.53
C VAL A 113 -9.47 -19.12 -1.98
N GLN A 114 -10.18 -19.90 -2.80
CA GLN A 114 -10.48 -19.54 -4.18
C GLN A 114 -11.58 -18.47 -4.21
N ARG A 115 -11.31 -17.36 -4.92
CA ARG A 115 -12.27 -16.28 -5.16
C ARG A 115 -12.52 -16.13 -6.66
N SER A 116 -13.76 -15.80 -7.00
CA SER A 116 -14.19 -15.60 -8.38
C SER A 116 -14.57 -14.14 -8.65
N VAL A 117 -14.33 -13.70 -9.88
CA VAL A 117 -14.67 -12.39 -10.42
C VAL A 117 -15.52 -12.60 -11.67
N PHE A 118 -16.60 -11.84 -11.82
CA PHE A 118 -17.54 -12.01 -12.93
C PHE A 118 -17.59 -10.79 -13.85
N ALA A 119 -17.73 -11.02 -15.15
CA ALA A 119 -17.98 -9.97 -16.14
C ALA A 119 -18.78 -10.50 -17.35
N SER A 120 -19.33 -9.60 -18.15
CA SER A 120 -20.03 -9.90 -19.40
C SER A 120 -19.07 -10.18 -20.56
N THR A 121 -17.91 -9.54 -20.59
CA THR A 121 -16.90 -9.73 -21.66
C THR A 121 -15.59 -10.31 -21.12
N GLN A 122 -14.85 -11.02 -21.98
CA GLN A 122 -13.56 -11.63 -21.63
C GLN A 122 -12.53 -10.59 -21.20
N LYS A 123 -12.47 -9.46 -21.95
CA LYS A 123 -11.54 -8.35 -21.69
C LYS A 123 -11.81 -7.68 -20.34
N GLU A 124 -13.07 -7.44 -20.00
CA GLU A 124 -13.44 -6.91 -18.68
C GLU A 124 -13.14 -7.89 -17.55
N CYS A 125 -13.43 -9.18 -17.76
CA CYS A 125 -13.14 -10.22 -16.77
C CYS A 125 -11.64 -10.27 -16.46
N LEU A 126 -10.80 -10.22 -17.50
CA LEU A 126 -9.36 -10.20 -17.38
C LEU A 126 -8.85 -8.92 -16.69
N ALA A 127 -9.43 -7.76 -16.98
CA ALA A 127 -9.08 -6.51 -16.30
C ALA A 127 -9.42 -6.55 -14.80
N LYS A 128 -10.63 -7.01 -14.45
CA LYS A 128 -11.03 -7.16 -13.04
C LYS A 128 -10.19 -8.22 -12.31
N LEU A 129 -9.86 -9.33 -12.98
CA LEU A 129 -8.98 -10.36 -12.44
C LEU A 129 -7.57 -9.81 -12.16
N LYS A 130 -6.98 -9.10 -13.12
CA LYS A 130 -5.68 -8.43 -12.94
C LYS A 130 -5.69 -7.46 -11.76
N LYS A 131 -6.74 -6.64 -11.64
CA LYS A 131 -6.90 -5.71 -10.52
C LYS A 131 -6.97 -6.44 -9.18
N ALA A 132 -7.79 -7.49 -9.09
CA ALA A 132 -7.91 -8.30 -7.88
C ALA A 132 -6.58 -8.96 -7.47
N ILE A 133 -5.79 -9.43 -8.44
CA ILE A 133 -4.46 -10.02 -8.19
C ILE A 133 -3.46 -8.95 -7.74
N ILE A 134 -3.47 -7.75 -8.34
CA ILE A 134 -2.62 -6.63 -7.91
C ILE A 134 -2.96 -6.21 -6.48
N ASP A 135 -4.25 -6.07 -6.16
CA ASP A 135 -4.70 -5.68 -4.84
C ASP A 135 -4.37 -6.77 -3.79
N ARG A 136 -4.52 -8.06 -4.15
CA ARG A 136 -4.00 -9.18 -3.35
C ARG A 136 -2.50 -9.02 -3.08
N ASN A 137 -1.70 -8.87 -4.14
CA ASN A 137 -0.24 -8.78 -4.03
C ASN A 137 0.19 -7.59 -3.19
N ARG A 138 -0.49 -6.44 -3.34
CA ARG A 138 -0.27 -5.27 -2.50
C ARG A 138 -0.61 -5.54 -1.04
N ALA A 139 -1.75 -6.18 -0.77
CA ALA A 139 -2.15 -6.53 0.59
C ALA A 139 -1.17 -7.51 1.26
N ILE A 140 -0.71 -8.54 0.54
CA ILE A 140 0.30 -9.50 1.00
C ILE A 140 1.62 -8.79 1.26
N LYS A 141 2.11 -7.98 0.30
CA LYS A 141 3.36 -7.22 0.45
C LYS A 141 3.29 -6.25 1.62
N ASN A 142 2.16 -5.59 1.85
CA ASN A 142 1.98 -4.71 3.01
C ASN A 142 2.03 -5.49 4.34
N LEU A 143 1.47 -6.70 4.38
CA LEU A 143 1.53 -7.58 5.55
C LEU A 143 2.95 -8.14 5.78
N GLU A 144 3.66 -8.50 4.71
CA GLU A 144 5.05 -8.95 4.80
C GLU A 144 5.97 -7.81 5.22
N ASN A 145 5.77 -6.62 4.67
CA ASN A 145 6.47 -5.42 5.08
C ASN A 145 6.20 -5.11 6.55
N SER A 146 4.95 -5.23 7.01
CA SER A 146 4.59 -4.97 8.41
C SER A 146 5.21 -5.99 9.37
N ARG A 147 5.30 -7.27 8.98
CA ARG A 147 5.99 -8.32 9.76
C ARG A 147 7.51 -8.16 9.81
N ASN A 148 8.10 -7.50 8.81
CA ASN A 148 9.54 -7.26 8.73
C ASN A 148 9.98 -5.95 9.40
N ILE A 149 9.10 -5.24 10.11
CA ILE A 149 9.44 -3.99 10.80
C ILE A 149 10.32 -4.28 12.03
N ASN A 150 11.36 -3.47 12.21
CA ASN A 150 12.21 -3.47 13.41
C ASN A 150 11.52 -2.81 14.59
N LEU A 151 11.88 -3.20 15.81
CA LEU A 151 11.28 -2.63 17.01
C LEU A 151 11.45 -1.12 17.12
N ASP A 152 12.62 -0.58 16.77
CA ASP A 152 12.87 0.87 16.79
C ASP A 152 11.90 1.63 15.87
N THR A 153 11.79 1.19 14.61
CA THR A 153 10.91 1.81 13.62
C THR A 153 9.44 1.69 14.03
N TRP A 154 9.05 0.55 14.61
CA TRP A 154 7.70 0.36 15.13
C TRP A 154 7.42 1.27 16.32
N PHE A 155 8.36 1.40 17.26
CA PHE A 155 8.23 2.23 18.44
C PHE A 155 8.07 3.71 18.07
N ASP A 156 8.87 4.21 17.12
CA ASP A 156 8.76 5.59 16.62
C ASP A 156 7.40 5.84 15.95
N SER A 157 6.94 4.88 15.16
CA SER A 157 5.61 4.92 14.51
C SER A 157 4.49 4.93 15.56
N TRP A 158 4.60 4.07 16.58
CA TRP A 158 3.64 4.01 17.68
C TRP A 158 3.57 5.33 18.45
N LEU A 159 4.73 5.92 18.77
CA LEU A 159 4.83 7.21 19.47
C LEU A 159 4.19 8.34 18.65
N LYS A 160 4.33 8.31 17.32
CA LYS A 160 3.73 9.30 16.41
C LYS A 160 2.22 9.12 16.24
N ILE A 161 1.75 7.88 16.07
CA ILE A 161 0.36 7.58 15.71
C ILE A 161 -0.55 7.57 16.94
N TYR A 162 -0.14 6.90 18.02
CA TYR A 162 -1.01 6.64 19.17
C TYR A 162 -0.81 7.62 20.32
N LYS A 163 0.28 8.39 20.33
CA LYS A 163 0.55 9.41 21.34
C LYS A 163 0.80 10.81 20.74
N PRO A 164 -0.07 11.36 19.87
CA PRO A 164 0.17 12.64 19.22
C PRO A 164 0.02 13.85 20.16
N LYS A 165 -0.84 13.76 21.18
CA LYS A 165 -1.19 14.88 22.08
C LYS A 165 -0.40 14.91 23.41
N ILE A 166 0.72 14.19 23.50
CA ILE A 166 1.50 14.17 24.75
C ILE A 166 2.41 15.39 24.86
N LYS A 167 2.61 15.89 26.08
CA LYS A 167 3.59 16.95 26.37
C LYS A 167 5.00 16.48 26.02
N GLU A 168 5.85 17.40 25.57
CA GLU A 168 7.23 17.08 25.15
C GLU A 168 8.03 16.38 26.25
N GLN A 169 7.90 16.82 27.49
CA GLN A 169 8.55 16.17 28.64
C GLN A 169 8.12 14.71 28.81
N SER A 170 6.84 14.40 28.56
CA SER A 170 6.33 13.03 28.63
C SER A 170 6.83 12.18 27.46
N ARG A 171 6.93 12.77 26.26
CA ARG A 171 7.53 12.14 25.08
C ARG A 171 8.98 11.76 25.34
N TYR A 172 9.76 12.72 25.82
CA TYR A 172 11.15 12.50 26.23
C TYR A 172 11.28 11.42 27.32
N ALA A 173 10.42 11.43 28.34
CA ALA A 173 10.43 10.45 29.43
C ALA A 173 10.05 9.01 29.00
N ILE A 174 9.35 8.86 27.87
CA ILE A 174 9.04 7.57 27.25
C ILE A 174 10.22 7.12 26.39
N SER A 175 10.67 7.97 25.46
CA SER A 175 11.76 7.66 24.53
C SER A 175 13.09 7.39 25.25
N SER A 176 13.44 8.19 26.26
CA SER A 176 14.68 8.01 27.03
C SER A 176 14.75 6.64 27.74
N LYS A 177 13.63 6.15 28.27
CA LYS A 177 13.58 4.81 28.89
C LYS A 177 13.73 3.71 27.85
N TYR A 178 13.05 3.85 26.71
CA TYR A 178 13.18 2.90 25.61
C TYR A 178 14.63 2.85 25.10
N GLU A 179 15.25 4.00 24.89
CA GLU A 179 16.63 4.12 24.45
C GLU A 179 17.64 3.51 25.44
N LYS A 180 17.43 3.75 26.73
CA LYS A 180 18.32 3.25 27.78
C LYS A 180 18.29 1.72 27.89
N TYR A 181 17.10 1.12 27.94
CA TYR A 181 16.95 -0.30 28.32
C TYR A 181 16.70 -1.25 27.13
N ILE A 182 16.04 -0.78 26.07
CA ILE A 182 15.52 -1.66 25.01
C ILE A 182 16.28 -1.47 23.70
N LYS A 183 16.48 -0.21 23.25
CA LYS A 183 17.08 0.11 21.95
C LYS A 183 18.43 -0.59 21.74
N LYS A 184 19.29 -0.61 22.76
CA LYS A 184 20.62 -1.25 22.71
C LYS A 184 20.56 -2.77 22.51
N LYS A 185 19.58 -3.46 23.10
CA LYS A 185 19.49 -4.93 23.11
C LYS A 185 18.56 -5.46 22.00
N LEU A 186 17.39 -4.85 21.83
CA LEU A 186 16.30 -5.34 20.96
C LEU A 186 15.92 -4.41 19.82
N GLY A 187 16.42 -3.17 19.78
CA GLY A 187 15.95 -2.15 18.83
C GLY A 187 16.05 -2.55 17.35
N LYS A 188 17.16 -3.22 16.99
CA LYS A 188 17.42 -3.73 15.64
C LYS A 188 16.76 -5.08 15.34
N ARG A 189 16.18 -5.76 16.33
CA ARG A 189 15.48 -7.03 16.09
C ARG A 189 14.10 -6.74 15.49
N LYS A 190 13.64 -7.68 14.65
CA LYS A 190 12.28 -7.64 14.11
C LYS A 190 11.27 -7.79 15.25
N VAL A 191 10.18 -7.03 15.21
CA VAL A 191 9.14 -7.08 16.27
C VAL A 191 8.60 -8.51 16.44
N ALA A 192 8.41 -9.24 15.35
CA ALA A 192 7.92 -10.62 15.36
C ALA A 192 8.92 -11.66 15.91
N ALA A 193 10.22 -11.32 16.01
CA ALA A 193 11.26 -12.22 16.48
C ALA A 193 11.56 -12.06 17.98
N ILE A 194 10.91 -11.11 18.66
CA ILE A 194 11.14 -10.84 20.08
C ILE A 194 10.39 -11.89 20.90
N THR A 195 11.10 -12.52 21.83
CA THR A 195 10.53 -13.54 22.72
C THR A 195 10.20 -12.97 24.11
N THR A 196 9.34 -13.67 24.85
CA THR A 196 9.00 -13.32 26.24
C THR A 196 10.24 -13.35 27.13
N MET A 197 11.13 -14.32 26.91
CA MET A 197 12.38 -14.51 27.64
C MET A 197 13.34 -13.32 27.45
N ASP A 198 13.50 -12.84 26.21
CA ASP A 198 14.35 -11.67 25.92
C ASP A 198 13.91 -10.46 26.75
N LEU A 199 12.59 -10.23 26.84
CA LEU A 199 12.02 -9.12 27.59
C LEU A 199 12.12 -9.34 29.10
N GLN A 200 11.88 -10.56 29.59
CA GLN A 200 12.01 -10.89 31.02
C GLN A 200 13.42 -10.63 31.54
N VAL A 201 14.46 -11.02 30.78
CA VAL A 201 15.86 -10.74 31.13
C VAL A 201 16.10 -9.24 31.26
N ILE A 202 15.55 -8.43 30.34
CA ILE A 202 15.67 -6.97 30.41
C ILE A 202 14.98 -6.42 31.66
N PHE A 203 13.76 -6.86 31.98
CA PHE A 203 13.05 -6.36 33.15
C PHE A 203 13.71 -6.77 34.47
N ASN A 204 14.30 -7.97 34.53
CA ASN A 204 15.05 -8.43 35.69
C ASN A 204 16.34 -7.62 35.92
N ASP A 205 17.03 -7.22 34.84
CA ASP A 205 18.25 -6.38 34.86
C ASP A 205 18.00 -4.93 35.31
N MET A 206 16.74 -4.48 35.36
CA MET A 206 16.42 -3.11 35.76
C MET A 206 16.49 -2.92 37.28
N GLU A 207 17.39 -2.06 37.77
CA GLU A 207 17.54 -1.77 39.20
C GLU A 207 16.34 -1.02 39.82
N PHE A 208 15.69 -0.14 39.05
CA PHE A 208 14.67 0.78 39.59
C PHE A 208 13.23 0.27 39.37
N PRO A 209 12.47 -0.09 40.44
CA PRO A 209 11.14 -0.70 40.30
C PRO A 209 10.11 0.20 39.62
N VAL A 210 10.14 1.51 39.91
CA VAL A 210 9.22 2.48 39.30
C VAL A 210 9.48 2.64 37.80
N ALA A 211 10.75 2.66 37.40
CA ALA A 211 11.11 2.74 35.99
C ALA A 211 10.71 1.45 35.25
N ARG A 212 10.93 0.29 35.89
CA ARG A 212 10.53 -1.04 35.39
C ARG A 212 9.03 -1.11 35.12
N LYS A 213 8.20 -0.73 36.10
CA LYS A 213 6.73 -0.71 35.95
C LYS A 213 6.27 0.22 34.83
N LYS A 214 6.83 1.44 34.74
CA LYS A 214 6.48 2.39 33.66
C LYS A 214 6.86 1.85 32.29
N LEU A 215 8.07 1.28 32.15
CA LEU A 215 8.54 0.69 30.90
C LEU A 215 7.66 -0.48 30.48
N TYR A 216 7.28 -1.35 31.41
CA TYR A 216 6.37 -2.46 31.15
C TYR A 216 5.02 -1.97 30.61
N THR A 217 4.42 -0.93 31.22
CA THR A 217 3.17 -0.35 30.71
C THR A 217 3.32 0.16 29.27
N TYR A 218 4.42 0.84 28.95
CA TYR A 218 4.65 1.34 27.60
C TYR A 218 4.86 0.20 26.60
N MET A 219 5.69 -0.79 26.94
CA MET A 219 5.95 -1.92 26.05
C MET A 219 4.71 -2.79 25.85
N LYS A 220 3.89 -2.97 26.89
CA LYS A 220 2.60 -3.65 26.77
C LYS A 220 1.71 -2.96 25.75
N ASP A 221 1.57 -1.62 25.82
CA ASP A 221 0.79 -0.85 24.84
C ASP A 221 1.41 -0.93 23.43
N VAL A 222 2.75 -0.87 23.29
CA VAL A 222 3.45 -1.00 22.00
C VAL A 222 3.15 -2.35 21.33
N PHE A 223 3.22 -3.46 22.07
CA PHE A 223 2.95 -4.79 21.53
C PHE A 223 1.45 -5.07 21.36
N ASP A 224 0.58 -4.51 22.21
CA ASP A 224 -0.88 -4.55 22.00
C ASP A 224 -1.25 -3.89 20.67
N LYS A 225 -0.68 -2.72 20.36
CA LYS A 225 -0.91 -2.08 19.06
C LYS A 225 -0.25 -2.83 17.91
N ALA A 226 0.89 -3.48 18.13
CA ALA A 226 1.52 -4.33 17.11
C ALA A 226 0.61 -5.52 16.74
N ARG A 227 -0.03 -6.13 17.75
CA ARG A 227 -1.01 -7.21 17.58
C ARG A 227 -2.25 -6.74 16.80
N VAL A 228 -2.83 -5.60 17.18
CA VAL A 228 -4.00 -5.03 16.48
C VAL A 228 -3.70 -4.77 15.00
N ASN A 229 -2.50 -4.29 14.69
CA ASN A 229 -2.06 -4.04 13.32
C ASN A 229 -1.54 -5.30 12.59
N LYS A 230 -1.67 -6.48 13.20
CA LYS A 230 -1.25 -7.79 12.67
C LYS A 230 0.24 -7.85 12.30
N ILE A 231 1.06 -7.05 12.97
CA ILE A 231 2.54 -7.10 12.90
C ILE A 231 3.04 -8.34 13.64
N VAL A 232 2.44 -8.60 14.81
CA VAL A 232 2.66 -9.79 15.62
C VAL A 232 1.34 -10.54 15.76
N TYR A 233 1.40 -11.86 15.91
CA TYR A 233 0.23 -12.71 16.14
C TYR A 233 -0.29 -12.55 17.59
N ASP A 234 0.60 -12.70 18.58
CA ASP A 234 0.28 -12.59 20.00
C ASP A 234 1.09 -11.49 20.71
N ASN A 235 0.58 -11.03 21.85
CA ASN A 235 1.31 -10.06 22.67
C ASN A 235 2.36 -10.78 23.54
N VAL A 236 3.62 -10.60 23.17
CA VAL A 236 4.80 -11.13 23.88
C VAL A 236 4.89 -10.64 25.34
N MET A 237 4.32 -9.47 25.65
CA MET A 237 4.38 -8.89 27.00
C MET A 237 3.44 -9.58 28.00
N GLU A 238 2.45 -10.35 27.56
CA GLU A 238 1.51 -11.03 28.48
C GLU A 238 2.20 -12.11 29.33
N GLY A 239 3.28 -12.71 28.82
CA GLY A 239 4.07 -13.71 29.54
C GLY A 239 5.13 -13.13 30.49
N VAL A 240 5.29 -11.80 30.54
CA VAL A 240 6.33 -11.16 31.37
C VAL A 240 5.80 -10.94 32.78
N VAL A 241 6.53 -11.45 33.77
CA VAL A 241 6.18 -11.33 35.19
C VAL A 241 7.01 -10.22 35.84
N LEU A 242 6.34 -9.26 36.48
CA LEU A 242 6.98 -8.21 37.25
C LEU A 242 6.97 -8.53 38.74
N PHE A 243 8.14 -8.46 39.38
CA PHE A 243 8.23 -8.44 40.84
C PHE A 243 7.84 -7.07 41.39
N ASN A 244 6.91 -7.05 42.34
CA ASN A 244 6.44 -5.83 43.00
C ASN A 244 7.29 -5.51 44.24
N ASP A 245 8.27 -4.62 44.07
CA ASP A 245 8.97 -4.03 45.22
C ASP A 245 8.16 -2.84 45.75
N HIS A 246 7.25 -3.10 46.69
CA HIS A 246 6.49 -2.08 47.39
C HIS A 246 7.37 -1.33 48.40
N ARG A 247 8.16 -0.36 47.93
CA ARG A 247 8.81 0.62 48.82
C ARG A 247 7.84 1.78 49.07
N VAL A 248 7.23 1.82 50.26
CA VAL A 248 6.41 2.97 50.69
C VAL A 248 7.35 4.16 50.87
N LYS A 249 7.27 5.14 49.96
CA LYS A 249 7.92 6.44 50.17
C LYS A 249 7.10 7.17 51.23
N LYS A 250 7.64 7.34 52.43
CA LYS A 250 7.09 8.30 53.39
C LYS A 250 7.34 9.69 52.82
N GLY A 251 6.28 10.39 52.42
CA GLY A 251 6.38 11.80 52.08
C GLY A 251 6.81 12.56 53.33
N PHE A 252 7.86 13.37 53.23
CA PHE A 252 8.19 14.29 54.30
C PHE A 252 7.13 15.38 54.31
N VAL A 253 6.30 15.39 55.35
CA VAL A 253 5.35 16.46 55.63
C VAL A 253 5.92 17.18 56.84
N PRO A 254 6.39 18.44 56.70
CA PRO A 254 6.92 19.19 57.83
C PRO A 254 5.82 19.38 58.88
N GLU A 255 6.17 19.19 60.16
CA GLU A 255 5.27 19.56 61.26
C GLU A 255 5.12 21.10 61.33
N PRO A 256 4.00 21.64 61.86
CA PRO A 256 3.78 23.08 61.93
C PRO A 256 4.92 23.85 62.63
N GLU A 257 5.53 23.26 63.65
CA GLU A 257 6.69 23.83 64.35
C GLU A 257 7.95 23.87 63.48
N GLU A 258 8.19 22.83 62.68
CA GLU A 258 9.32 22.78 61.76
C GLU A 258 9.15 23.78 60.62
N LEU A 259 7.91 23.97 60.15
CA LEU A 259 7.57 24.99 59.16
C LEU A 259 7.81 26.39 59.73
N GLN A 260 7.41 26.65 60.97
CA GLN A 260 7.65 27.95 61.60
C GLN A 260 9.15 28.25 61.72
N ARG A 261 9.94 27.28 62.20
CA ARG A 261 11.41 27.40 62.24
C ARG A 261 12.01 27.65 60.86
N PHE A 262 11.45 27.06 59.82
CA PHE A 262 11.88 27.31 58.44
C PHE A 262 11.53 28.72 57.97
N LEU A 263 10.34 29.24 58.31
CA LEU A 263 9.93 30.60 57.99
C LEU A 263 10.79 31.64 58.72
N ASP A 264 11.02 31.46 60.02
CA ASP A 264 11.89 32.34 60.82
C ASP A 264 13.34 32.37 60.27
N TYR A 265 13.81 31.21 59.78
CA TYR A 265 15.09 31.10 59.09
C TYR A 265 15.11 31.84 57.73
N LEU A 266 14.01 31.83 56.99
CA LEU A 266 13.90 32.58 55.73
C LEU A 266 13.88 34.10 55.97
N GLU A 267 13.22 34.57 57.02
CA GLU A 267 13.21 35.99 57.41
C GLU A 267 14.63 36.51 57.70
N THR A 268 15.46 35.69 58.36
CA THR A 268 16.84 36.07 58.70
C THR A 268 17.81 36.01 57.52
N VAL A 269 17.60 35.10 56.55
CA VAL A 269 18.54 34.88 55.44
C VAL A 269 18.14 35.63 54.16
N ARG A 270 16.83 35.86 53.94
CA ARG A 270 16.30 36.60 52.80
C ARG A 270 15.07 37.43 53.20
N PRO A 271 15.27 38.58 53.86
CA PRO A 271 14.16 39.46 54.23
C PRO A 271 13.43 40.04 53.01
N GLU A 272 14.02 39.99 51.82
CA GLU A 272 13.42 40.49 50.57
C GLU A 272 12.30 39.59 49.99
N LEU A 273 12.11 38.38 50.54
CA LEU A 273 11.10 37.41 50.06
C LEU A 273 9.82 37.36 50.90
N MET A 274 9.78 38.09 52.02
CA MET A 274 8.63 38.24 52.92
C MET A 274 8.03 39.63 52.76
#